data_AF-A0A8X8IFW2-F1
#
_entry.id   AF-A0A8X8IFW2-F1
#
_cell.length_a   1.000
_cell.length_b   1.000
_cell.length_c   1.000
_cell.angle_alpha   90.00
_cell.angle_beta   90.00
_cell.angle_gamma   90.00
#
_symmetry.space_group_name_H-M   'P 1'
#
loop_
_entity.id
_entity.type
_entity.pdbx_description
1 polymer ?
#
loop_
_entity_poly.entity_id
_entity_poly.type
_entity_poly.pdbx_seq_one_letter_code
_entity_poly.pdbx_strand_id
1 'polypeptide(L)'
;METFVIPSESDIRKWVKEAVKESLEMAKPKEVLVTNTQEALISRKEIATRLEISLVTLTGWVKQGLPSHKQQGRVYFLYSEVMEYIAKKKPKKRYDWI
;
A
#
# COMPACT_ATOMS: atom_id res chain seq x y z
N MET A 1 -21.59 12.52 46.31
CA MET A 1 -22.80 12.31 45.49
C MET A 1 -22.36 12.41 44.04
N GLU A 2 -22.28 11.28 43.34
CA GLU A 2 -21.99 11.27 41.90
C GLU A 2 -23.26 11.71 41.17
N THR A 3 -23.22 12.91 40.60
CA THR A 3 -24.29 13.41 39.72
C THR A 3 -24.22 12.64 38.41
N PHE A 4 -25.16 11.71 38.23
CA PHE A 4 -25.31 10.97 36.98
C PHE A 4 -25.94 11.89 35.93
N VAL A 5 -25.10 12.47 35.07
CA VAL A 5 -25.57 13.30 33.95
C VAL A 5 -26.05 12.36 32.86
N ILE A 6 -27.35 12.33 32.61
CA ILE A 6 -27.94 11.60 31.48
C ILE A 6 -27.54 12.36 30.20
N PRO A 7 -26.77 11.76 29.30
CA PRO A 7 -26.38 12.41 28.06
C PRO A 7 -27.62 12.71 27.22
N SER A 8 -27.70 13.91 26.67
CA SER A 8 -28.75 14.29 25.74
C SER A 8 -28.56 13.59 24.39
N GLU A 9 -29.60 13.55 23.57
CA GLU A 9 -29.50 12.99 22.20
C GLU A 9 -28.37 13.66 21.38
N SER A 10 -28.17 14.97 21.58
CA SER A 10 -27.08 15.72 20.96
C SER A 10 -25.69 15.23 21.36
N ASP A 11 -25.51 14.82 22.62
CA ASP A 11 -24.21 14.35 23.13
C ASP A 11 -23.86 13.00 22.51
N ILE A 12 -24.83 12.10 22.45
CA ILE A 12 -24.68 10.78 21.82
C ILE A 12 -24.34 10.95 20.33
N ARG A 13 -25.05 11.84 19.63
CA ARG A 13 -24.81 12.09 18.20
C ARG A 13 -23.42 12.68 17.95
N LYS A 14 -22.91 13.51 18.86
CA LYS A 14 -21.56 14.04 18.79
C LYS A 14 -20.52 12.94 18.98
N TRP A 15 -20.68 12.09 20.00
CA TRP A 15 -19.76 10.98 20.26
C TRP A 15 -19.72 9.97 19.11
N VAL A 16 -20.87 9.65 18.52
CA VAL A 16 -20.92 8.77 17.34
C VAL A 16 -20.17 9.38 16.16
N LYS A 17 -20.35 10.68 15.89
CA LYS A 17 -19.61 11.37 14.82
C LYS A 17 -18.10 11.39 15.09
N GLU A 18 -17.69 11.64 16.32
CA GLU A 18 -16.29 11.65 16.73
C GLU A 18 -15.67 10.26 16.59
N ALA A 19 -16.32 9.21 17.09
CA ALA A 19 -15.84 7.83 16.99
C ALA A 19 -15.72 7.35 15.52
N VAL A 20 -16.69 7.72 14.66
CA VAL A 20 -16.64 7.39 13.23
C VAL A 20 -15.53 8.17 12.53
N LYS A 21 -15.35 9.45 12.86
CA LYS A 21 -14.27 10.28 12.29
C LYS A 21 -12.90 9.74 12.70
N GLU A 22 -12.72 9.39 13.97
CA GLU A 22 -11.51 8.78 14.49
C GLU A 22 -11.21 7.45 13.80
N SER A 23 -12.22 6.57 13.70
CA SER A 23 -12.09 5.28 13.00
C SER A 23 -11.72 5.47 11.53
N LEU A 24 -12.28 6.47 10.85
CA LEU A 24 -11.96 6.78 9.47
C LEU A 24 -10.56 7.38 9.31
N GLU A 25 -10.11 8.23 10.24
CA GLU A 25 -8.76 8.80 10.23
C GLU A 25 -7.69 7.76 10.56
N MET A 26 -7.98 6.79 11.44
CA MET A 26 -7.13 5.62 11.69
C MET A 26 -7.13 4.64 10.51
N ALA A 27 -8.28 4.49 9.83
CA ALA A 27 -8.41 3.60 8.67
C ALA A 27 -7.88 4.21 7.37
N LYS A 28 -7.70 5.54 7.30
CA LYS A 28 -6.91 6.15 6.23
C LYS A 28 -5.52 5.51 6.31
N PRO A 29 -5.06 4.81 5.26
CA PRO A 29 -3.69 4.34 5.24
C PRO A 29 -2.86 5.57 5.47
N LYS A 30 -2.10 5.57 6.57
CA LYS A 30 -1.11 6.59 6.90
C LYS A 30 -0.45 6.90 5.58
N GLU A 31 -0.67 8.10 5.03
CA GLU A 31 0.11 8.54 3.89
C GLU A 31 1.52 8.51 4.43
N VAL A 32 2.22 7.42 4.13
CA VAL A 32 3.63 7.30 4.40
C VAL A 32 4.17 8.37 3.49
N LEU A 33 4.36 9.56 4.07
CA LEU A 33 5.23 10.58 3.53
C LEU A 33 6.48 9.80 3.19
N VAL A 34 6.66 9.53 1.90
CA VAL A 34 7.84 8.88 1.36
C VAL A 34 8.92 9.93 1.53
N THR A 35 9.37 10.10 2.77
CA THR A 35 10.58 10.81 3.08
C THR A 35 11.65 10.00 2.40
N ASN A 36 12.26 10.67 1.42
CA ASN A 36 13.47 10.39 0.66
C ASN A 36 14.56 9.68 1.50
N THR A 37 14.27 8.44 1.89
CA THR A 37 15.18 7.48 2.48
C THR A 37 15.62 6.67 1.29
N GLN A 38 16.91 6.77 0.97
CA GLN A 38 17.57 6.02 -0.09
C GLN A 38 16.99 4.61 -0.14
N GLU A 39 16.14 4.34 -1.14
CA GLU A 39 15.45 3.06 -1.19
C GLU A 39 16.50 1.96 -1.32
N ALA A 40 16.53 1.08 -0.32
CA ALA A 40 17.49 -0.01 -0.32
C ALA A 40 17.23 -0.92 -1.52
N LEU A 41 18.31 -1.28 -2.23
CA LEU A 41 18.24 -2.25 -3.31
C LEU A 41 17.93 -3.63 -2.75
N ILE A 42 16.80 -4.19 -3.18
CA ILE A 42 16.26 -5.45 -2.68
C ILE A 42 16.64 -6.59 -3.62
N SER A 43 16.98 -7.73 -3.05
CA SER A 43 17.32 -8.92 -3.84
C SER A 43 16.10 -9.56 -4.53
N ARG A 44 16.33 -10.37 -5.57
CA ARG A 44 15.28 -11.16 -6.25
C ARG A 44 14.41 -11.98 -5.31
N LYS A 45 15.00 -12.62 -4.30
CA LYS A 45 14.26 -13.48 -3.35
C LYS A 45 13.34 -12.64 -2.48
N GLU A 46 13.87 -11.53 -1.98
CA GLU A 46 13.15 -10.69 -1.03
C GLU A 46 11.99 -9.93 -1.68
N ILE A 47 12.15 -9.43 -2.92
CA ILE A 47 11.04 -8.82 -3.64
C ILE A 47 9.95 -9.83 -4.01
N ALA A 48 10.33 -11.07 -4.36
CA ALA A 48 9.39 -12.14 -4.64
C ALA A 48 8.57 -12.50 -3.39
N THR A 49 9.23 -12.60 -2.23
CA THR A 49 8.56 -12.81 -0.94
C THR A 49 7.63 -11.65 -0.58
N ARG A 50 8.09 -10.39 -0.74
CA ARG A 50 7.26 -9.21 -0.44
C ARG A 50 5.99 -9.12 -1.27
N LEU A 51 6.07 -9.53 -2.54
CA LEU A 51 4.95 -9.52 -3.46
C LEU A 51 4.14 -10.82 -3.44
N GLU A 52 4.56 -11.81 -2.65
CA GLU A 52 3.98 -13.15 -2.59
C GLU A 52 3.88 -13.83 -3.97
N ILE A 53 4.90 -13.64 -4.81
CA ILE A 53 4.99 -14.23 -6.16
C ILE A 53 6.14 -15.22 -6.27
N SER A 54 6.04 -16.12 -7.26
CA SER A 54 7.15 -17.01 -7.58
C SER A 54 8.32 -16.25 -8.23
N LEU A 55 9.55 -16.75 -8.05
CA LEU A 55 10.74 -16.23 -8.75
C LEU A 55 10.59 -16.31 -10.28
N VAL A 56 9.86 -17.30 -10.78
CA VAL A 56 9.60 -17.47 -12.22
C VAL A 56 8.70 -16.33 -12.72
N THR A 57 7.68 -15.96 -11.95
CA THR A 57 6.80 -14.81 -12.22
C THR A 57 7.60 -13.52 -12.28
N LEU A 58 8.44 -13.27 -11.26
CA LEU A 58 9.33 -12.10 -11.23
C LEU A 58 10.27 -12.08 -12.46
N THR A 59 10.84 -13.23 -12.82
CA THR A 59 11.70 -13.34 -14.02
C THR A 59 10.92 -13.04 -15.31
N GLY A 60 9.66 -13.47 -15.39
CA GLY A 60 8.75 -13.11 -16.47
C GLY A 60 8.53 -11.61 -16.56
N TRP A 61 8.33 -10.92 -15.44
CA TRP A 61 8.16 -9.47 -15.42
C TRP A 61 9.42 -8.73 -15.85
N VAL A 62 10.61 -9.19 -15.43
CA VAL A 62 11.89 -8.64 -15.91
C VAL A 62 12.02 -8.76 -17.43
N LYS A 63 11.63 -9.91 -18.01
CA LYS A 63 11.58 -10.08 -19.47
C LYS A 63 10.56 -9.15 -20.14
N GLN A 64 9.48 -8.81 -19.44
CA GLN A 64 8.46 -7.86 -19.88
C GLN A 64 8.82 -6.39 -19.57
N GLY A 65 10.06 -6.09 -19.19
CA GLY A 65 10.54 -4.73 -18.98
C GLY A 65 10.35 -4.16 -17.57
N LEU A 66 10.21 -5.00 -16.53
CA LEU A 66 10.27 -4.54 -15.14
C LEU A 66 11.65 -3.89 -14.86
N PRO A 67 11.71 -2.67 -14.29
CA PRO A 67 12.96 -2.02 -13.91
C PRO A 67 13.79 -2.91 -12.97
N SER A 68 15.09 -3.02 -13.26
CA SER A 68 16.00 -3.83 -12.46
C SER A 68 17.43 -3.28 -12.52
N HIS A 69 18.13 -3.36 -11.40
CA HIS A 69 19.46 -2.80 -11.21
C HIS A 69 20.49 -3.93 -11.15
N LYS A 70 21.44 -3.93 -12.08
CA LYS A 70 22.51 -4.93 -12.10
C LYS A 70 23.73 -4.40 -11.35
N GLN A 71 24.16 -5.12 -10.30
CA GLN A 71 25.39 -4.83 -9.56
C GLN A 71 26.20 -6.11 -9.38
N GLN A 72 27.46 -6.09 -9.82
CA GLN A 72 28.41 -7.22 -9.67
C GLN A 72 27.83 -8.59 -10.11
N GLY A 73 27.08 -8.61 -11.22
CA GLY A 73 26.45 -9.82 -11.76
C GLY A 73 25.16 -10.27 -11.06
N ARG A 74 24.74 -9.59 -9.99
CA ARG A 74 23.45 -9.81 -9.30
C ARG A 74 22.43 -8.77 -9.72
N VAL A 75 21.15 -9.14 -9.64
CA VAL A 75 20.03 -8.26 -9.99
C VAL A 75 19.25 -7.88 -8.74
N TYR A 76 19.05 -6.58 -8.60
CA TYR A 76 18.37 -5.93 -7.51
C TYR A 76 17.18 -5.09 -8.02
N PHE A 77 16.30 -4.72 -7.11
CA PHE A 77 15.07 -3.99 -7.40
C PHE A 77 14.87 -2.87 -6.39
N LEU A 78 14.34 -1.75 -6.86
CA LEU A 78 13.74 -0.74 -6.02
C LEU A 78 12.27 -1.06 -5.84
N TYR A 79 11.77 -0.95 -4.61
CA TYR A 79 10.39 -1.31 -4.32
C TYR A 79 9.41 -0.33 -4.99
N SER A 80 9.74 0.97 -5.01
CA SER A 80 8.93 2.00 -5.69
C SER A 80 8.72 1.68 -7.17
N GLU A 81 9.80 1.42 -7.91
CA GLU A 81 9.76 1.15 -9.35
C GLU A 81 8.90 -0.08 -9.67
N VAL A 82 9.03 -1.12 -8.86
CA VAL A 82 8.24 -2.35 -9.02
C VAL A 82 6.76 -2.08 -8.75
N MET A 83 6.43 -1.32 -7.70
CA MET A 83 5.05 -0.94 -7.41
C MET A 83 4.45 -0.04 -8.48
N GLU A 84 5.23 0.89 -9.04
CA GLU A 84 4.81 1.75 -10.14
C GLU A 84 4.53 0.93 -11.41
N TYR A 85 5.39 -0.04 -11.72
CA TYR A 85 5.18 -0.98 -12.82
C TYR A 85 3.89 -1.78 -12.66
N ILE A 86 3.64 -2.32 -11.46
CA ILE A 86 2.42 -3.07 -11.14
C ILE A 86 1.19 -2.17 -11.27
N ALA A 87 1.25 -0.93 -10.77
CA ALA A 87 0.17 0.04 -10.85
C ALA A 87 -0.20 0.39 -12.29
N LYS A 88 0.79 0.60 -13.16
CA LYS A 88 0.60 0.86 -14.59
C LYS A 88 0.00 -0.34 -15.34
N LYS A 89 0.30 -1.56 -14.91
CA LYS A 89 -0.20 -2.79 -15.53
C LYS A 89 -1.59 -3.21 -15.08
N LYS A 90 -2.19 -2.60 -14.05
CA LYS A 90 -3.56 -2.95 -13.65
C LYS A 90 -4.48 -2.68 -14.83
N PRO A 91 -5.16 -3.70 -15.38
CA PRO A 91 -6.12 -3.46 -16.44
C PRO A 91 -7.17 -2.51 -15.88
N LYS A 92 -7.41 -1.38 -16.55
CA LYS A 92 -8.66 -0.62 -16.35
C LYS A 92 -9.77 -1.66 -16.48
N LYS A 93 -10.52 -1.91 -15.40
CA LYS A 93 -11.69 -2.78 -15.45
C LYS A 93 -12.62 -2.21 -16.52
N ARG A 94 -12.54 -2.77 -17.71
CA ARG A 94 -13.42 -2.46 -18.82
C ARG A 94 -14.65 -3.30 -18.57
N TYR A 95 -15.62 -2.74 -17.85
CA TYR A 95 -16.94 -3.32 -17.79
C TYR A 95 -17.58 -3.08 -19.17
N ASP A 96 -17.29 -3.95 -20.14
CA ASP A 96 -17.94 -3.98 -21.45
C ASP A 96 -19.28 -4.72 -21.33
N TRP A 97 -20.27 -4.14 -20.64
CA TRP A 97 -21.65 -4.63 -20.69
C TRP A 97 -22.71 -3.52 -20.65
N ILE A 98 -22.51 -2.44 -21.41
CA ILE A 98 -23.61 -1.56 -21.82
C ILE A 98 -23.59 -1.47 -23.34
#